data_AF-A0A7Y5BGU8-F1
#
_entry.id   AF-A0A7Y5BGU8-F1
#
_cell.length_a   1.000
_cell.length_b   1.000
_cell.length_c   1.000
_cell.angle_alpha   90.00
_cell.angle_beta   90.00
_cell.angle_gamma   90.00
#
_symmetry.space_group_name_H-M   'P 1'
#
loop_
_entity.id
_entity.type
_entity.pdbx_description
1 polymer ?
#
loop_
_entity_poly.entity_id
_entity_poly.type
_entity_poly.pdbx_seq_one_letter_code
_entity_poly.pdbx_strand_id
1 'polypeptide(L)' 'MRLLIDENLSFRLVGLLADCFPLSLHVRQLELHGASDEQVWD' A
#
# COMPACT_ATOMS: atom_id res chain seq x y z
N MET A 1 -3.90 10.85 -7.97
CA MET A 1 -2.86 9.80 -8.10
C MET A 1 -3.07 8.78 -6.99
N ARG A 2 -2.62 7.52 -7.15
CA ARG A 2 -2.74 6.48 -6.11
C ARG A 2 -1.37 5.89 -5.80
N LEU A 3 -1.14 5.52 -4.56
CA LEU A 3 0.05 4.80 -4.13
C LEU A 3 -0.33 3.41 -3.66
N LEU A 4 0.49 2.42 -4.00
CA LEU A 4 0.52 1.16 -3.27
C LEU A 4 1.60 1.30 -2.20
N ILE A 5 1.22 1.08 -0.94
CA ILE A 5 2.11 1.18 0.22
C ILE A 5 2.58 -0.23 0.55
N ASP A 6 3.90 -0.41 0.51
CA ASP A 6 4.61 -1.65 0.78
C ASP A 6 4.40 -2.18 2.21
N GLU A 7 4.61 -3.48 2.42
CA GLU A 7 4.49 -4.13 3.72
C GLU A 7 5.45 -3.56 4.77
N ASN A 8 6.62 -3.10 4.35
CA ASN A 8 7.62 -2.54 5.27
C ASN A 8 7.21 -1.15 5.81
N LEU A 9 6.13 -0.57 5.29
CA LEU A 9 5.59 0.70 5.75
C LEU A 9 4.30 0.49 6.55
N SER A 10 4.05 1.35 7.54
CA SER A 10 2.85 1.21 8.36
C SER A 10 1.57 1.48 7.56
N PHE A 11 0.59 0.56 7.60
CA PHE A 11 -0.75 0.72 7.00
C PHE A 11 -1.46 2.05 7.35
N ARG A 12 -1.14 2.66 8.50
CA ARG A 12 -1.64 3.99 8.89
C ARG A 12 -1.29 5.12 7.90
N LEU A 13 -0.25 4.95 7.09
CA LEU A 13 0.15 5.92 6.05
C LEU A 13 -0.97 6.17 5.04
N VAL A 14 -1.82 5.18 4.75
CA VAL A 14 -2.96 5.35 3.84
C VAL A 14 -3.88 6.47 4.31
N GLY A 15 -4.17 6.52 5.63
CA GLY A 15 -5.01 7.57 6.21
C GLY A 15 -4.30 8.92 6.25
N LEU A 16 -3.00 8.95 6.59
CA LEU A 16 -2.22 10.19 6.66
C LEU A 16 -1.99 10.85 5.30
N LEU A 17 -1.98 10.06 4.22
CA LEU A 17 -1.76 10.53 2.85
C LEU A 17 -3.06 10.76 2.09
N ALA A 18 -4.23 10.51 2.68
CA ALA A 18 -5.51 10.54 1.99
C ALA A 18 -5.82 11.91 1.37
N ASP A 19 -5.35 13.01 1.96
CA ASP A 19 -5.57 14.37 1.46
C ASP A 19 -4.89 14.61 0.09
N CYS A 20 -3.75 13.97 -0.17
CA CYS A 20 -3.00 14.10 -1.43
C CYS A 20 -3.16 12.88 -2.35
N PHE A 21 -3.35 11.70 -1.77
CA PHE A 21 -3.42 10.42 -2.46
C PHE A 21 -4.61 9.57 -1.96
N PRO A 22 -5.86 10.02 -2.21
CA PRO A 22 -7.07 9.46 -1.60
C PRO A 22 -7.39 8.01 -1.99
N LEU A 23 -6.76 7.50 -3.04
CA LEU A 23 -6.95 6.14 -3.55
C LEU A 23 -5.77 5.21 -3.23
N SER A 24 -4.91 5.63 -2.29
CA SER A 24 -3.80 4.80 -1.85
C SER A 24 -4.30 3.58 -1.08
N LEU A 25 -3.61 2.47 -1.25
CA LEU A 25 -3.88 1.23 -0.53
C LEU A 25 -2.56 0.69 0.02
N HIS A 26 -2.63 -0.05 1.10
CA HIS A 26 -1.52 -0.83 1.61
C HIS A 26 -1.63 -2.27 1.10
N VAL A 27 -0.52 -2.98 0.84
CA VAL A 27 -0.51 -4.37 0.34
C VAL A 27 -1.39 -5.32 1.18
N ARG A 28 -1.40 -5.13 2.50
CA ARG A 28 -2.32 -5.79 3.45
C ARG A 28 -3.81 -5.68 3.08
N GLN A 29 -4.26 -4.53 2.56
CA GLN A 29 -5.67 -4.34 2.16
C GLN A 29 -6.01 -5.08 0.87
N LEU A 30 -4.99 -5.51 0.13
CA LEU A 30 -5.10 -6.31 -1.08
C LEU A 30 -4.84 -7.80 -0.82
N GLU A 31 -4.75 -8.21 0.45
CA GLU A 31 -4.41 -9.58 0.84
C GLU A 31 -3.03 -10.05 0.34
N LEU A 32 -2.14 -9.11 -0.02
CA LEU A 32 -0.77 -9.35 -0.49
C LEU A 32 0.26 -9.37 0.64
N HIS A 33 -0.17 -9.63 1.88
CA HIS A 33 0.76 -9.75 3.00
C HIS A 33 1.63 -11.00 2.84
N GLY A 34 2.96 -10.84 2.91
CA GLY A 34 3.94 -11.90 2.70
C GLY A 34 4.14 -12.29 1.23
N ALA A 35 3.53 -11.56 0.29
CA ALA A 35 3.83 -11.70 -1.13
C ALA A 35 5.27 -11.23 -1.40
N SER A 36 5.95 -11.85 -2.37
CA SER A 36 7.27 -11.39 -2.79
C SER A 36 7.18 -10.06 -3.53
N ASP A 37 8.27 -9.30 -3.54
CA ASP A 37 8.34 -8.03 -4.28
C ASP A 37 7.95 -8.21 -5.76
N GLU A 38 8.39 -9.29 -6.41
CA GLU A 38 8.00 -9.65 -7.78
C GLU A 38 6.48 -9.81 -7.90
N GLN A 39 5.82 -10.45 -6.93
CA GLN A 39 4.36 -10.62 -6.94
C GLN A 39 3.59 -9.31 -6.73
N VAL A 40 4.21 -8.31 -6.07
CA VAL A 40 3.58 -7.02 -5.75
C VAL A 40 3.84 -5.97 -6.83
N TRP A 41 5.03 -6.00 -7.44
CA TRP A 41 5.57 -4.89 -8.22
C TRP A 41 5.81 -5.18 -9.72
N ASP A 42 5.79 -6.44 -10.18
CA ASP A 42 5.81 -6.80 -11.63
C ASP A 42 4.41 -6.76 -12.26
#